data_AF-A0A938GTK6-F1
#
_entry.id   AF-A0A938GTK6-F1
#
_cell.length_a   1.000
_cell.length_b   1.000
_cell.length_c   1.000
_cell.angle_alpha   90.00
_cell.angle_beta   90.00
_cell.angle_gamma   90.00
#
_symmetry.space_group_name_H-M   'P 1'
#
loop_
_entity.id
_entity.type
_entity.pdbx_description
1 polymer ?
#
loop_
_entity_poly.entity_id
_entity_poly.type
_entity_poly.pdbx_seq_one_letter_code
_entity_poly.pdbx_strand_id
1 'polypeptide(L)'
;MLSLRKLLGRDQKFFDLLEAGAEEAKASVELFARTLHKIAAGNGAGVSLDEFIQARRKEKRIRHTMTEELSKTFVTPLEREDIEALSFALYRIPKQVEKAVERLSIYPGWIP
;
A
#
# COMPACT_ATOMS: atom_id res chain seq x y z
N MET A 1 24.26 -7.16 26.81
CA MET A 1 23.20 -6.49 27.59
C MET A 1 21.96 -6.34 26.72
N LEU A 2 20.86 -7.02 27.07
CA LEU A 2 19.56 -6.83 26.41
C LEU A 2 19.01 -5.47 26.85
N SER A 3 18.95 -4.50 25.93
CA SER A 3 18.36 -3.19 26.20
C SER A 3 16.84 -3.28 26.04
N LEU A 4 16.10 -3.22 27.16
CA LEU A 4 14.64 -3.18 27.20
C LEU A 4 14.06 -2.05 26.33
N ARG A 5 14.77 -0.92 26.19
CA ARG A 5 14.39 0.16 25.25
C ARG A 5 14.45 -0.27 23.78
N LYS A 6 15.41 -1.10 23.38
CA LYS A 6 15.48 -1.67 22.03
C LYS A 6 14.41 -2.73 21.79
N LEU A 7 13.94 -3.39 22.84
CA LEU A 7 12.86 -4.38 22.77
C LEU A 7 11.51 -3.66 22.61
N LEU A 8 11.21 -2.70 23.49
CA LEU A 8 9.95 -1.93 23.50
C LEU A 8 9.81 -0.97 22.29
N GLY A 9 10.91 -0.48 21.72
CA GLY A 9 10.88 0.37 20.53
C GLY A 9 10.63 -0.38 19.21
N ARG A 10 10.77 -1.71 19.17
CA ARG A 10 10.45 -2.52 17.97
C ARG A 10 8.96 -2.69 17.79
N ASP A 11 8.21 -2.75 18.88
CA ASP A 11 6.76 -2.91 18.86
C ASP A 11 6.10 -1.73 18.14
N GLN A 12 6.56 -0.50 18.42
CA GLN A 12 6.11 0.72 17.74
C GLN A 12 6.32 0.65 16.22
N LYS A 13 7.45 0.08 15.79
CA LYS A 13 7.79 0.00 14.37
C LYS A 13 6.79 -0.83 13.57
N PHE A 14 6.21 -1.89 14.15
CA PHE A 14 5.18 -2.68 13.46
C PHE A 14 3.92 -1.85 13.24
N PHE A 15 3.48 -1.10 14.25
CA PHE A 15 2.33 -0.20 14.12
C PHE A 15 2.59 0.92 13.13
N ASP A 16 3.77 1.54 13.17
CA ASP A 16 4.15 2.61 12.22
C ASP A 16 4.16 2.10 10.77
N LEU A 17 4.63 0.87 10.53
CA LEU A 17 4.61 0.26 9.20
C LEU A 17 3.19 -0.07 8.73
N LEU A 18 2.32 -0.55 9.62
CA LEU A 18 0.91 -0.80 9.30
C LEU A 18 0.18 0.51 8.99
N GLU A 19 0.40 1.56 9.77
CA GLU A 19 -0.19 2.88 9.55
C GLU A 19 0.31 3.50 8.24
N ALA A 20 1.62 3.40 7.96
CA ALA A 20 2.17 3.84 6.68
C ALA A 20 1.55 3.09 5.49
N GLY A 21 1.31 1.78 5.61
CA GLY A 21 0.66 0.99 4.56
C GLY A 21 -0.83 1.33 4.40
N ALA A 22 -1.52 1.63 5.50
CA ALA A 22 -2.90 2.09 5.47
C ALA A 22 -3.03 3.46 4.79
N GLU A 23 -2.12 4.38 5.08
CA GLU A 23 -2.11 5.71 4.45
C GLU A 23 -1.80 5.59 2.95
N GLU A 24 -0.89 4.71 2.55
CA GLU A 24 -0.60 4.48 1.13
C GLU A 24 -1.77 3.81 0.40
N ALA A 25 -2.43 2.84 1.03
CA ALA A 25 -3.63 2.23 0.50
C ALA A 25 -4.74 3.28 0.29
N LYS A 26 -5.00 4.12 1.29
CA LYS A 26 -5.97 5.23 1.20
C LYS A 26 -5.61 6.20 0.08
N ALA A 27 -4.36 6.69 0.04
CA ALA A 27 -3.89 7.62 -0.98
C ALA A 27 -4.09 7.06 -2.40
N SER A 28 -3.81 5.76 -2.60
CA SER A 28 -4.00 5.10 -3.90
C SER A 28 -5.47 5.06 -4.33
N VAL A 29 -6.39 4.82 -3.40
CA VAL A 29 -7.84 4.78 -3.68
C VAL A 29 -8.38 6.18 -3.95
N GLU A 30 -7.94 7.20 -3.20
CA GLU A 30 -8.33 8.58 -3.45
C GLU A 30 -7.83 9.08 -4.82
N LEU A 31 -6.60 8.73 -5.18
CA LEU A 31 -6.06 8.98 -6.51
C LEU A 31 -6.92 8.31 -7.59
N PHE A 32 -7.30 7.05 -7.37
CA PHE A 32 -8.16 6.32 -8.29
C PHE A 32 -9.52 6.99 -8.47
N ALA A 33 -10.18 7.37 -7.37
CA ALA A 33 -11.47 8.06 -7.42
C ALA A 33 -11.38 9.37 -8.20
N ARG A 34 -10.35 10.20 -7.94
CA ARG A 34 -10.12 11.45 -8.69
C ARG A 34 -9.93 11.19 -10.17
N THR A 35 -9.18 10.14 -10.53
CA THR A 35 -8.95 9.75 -11.92
C THR A 35 -10.24 9.31 -12.60
N LEU A 36 -11.07 8.49 -11.95
CA LEU A 36 -12.37 8.07 -12.48
C LEU A 36 -13.30 9.27 -12.71
N HIS A 37 -13.35 10.22 -11.79
CA HIS A 37 -14.13 11.45 -11.97
C HIS A 37 -13.66 12.28 -13.18
N LYS A 38 -12.34 12.37 -13.42
CA LYS A 38 -11.79 13.05 -14.60
C LYS A 38 -12.15 12.35 -15.91
N ILE A 39 -12.11 11.02 -15.92
CA ILE A 39 -12.50 10.20 -17.08
C ILE A 39 -13.98 10.44 -17.40
N ALA A 40 -14.86 10.32 -16.39
CA ALA A 40 -16.30 10.52 -16.54
C ALA A 40 -16.68 11.93 -17.01
N ALA A 41 -15.89 12.94 -16.64
CA ALA A 41 -16.07 14.33 -17.09
C ALA A 41 -15.60 14.58 -18.54
N GLY A 42 -15.16 13.56 -19.29
CA GLY A 42 -14.66 13.71 -20.65
C GLY A 42 -13.25 14.29 -20.75
N ASN A 43 -12.57 14.50 -19.61
CA ASN A 43 -11.20 15.01 -19.52
C ASN A 43 -10.17 13.85 -19.49
N GLY A 44 -10.53 12.68 -19.99
CA GLY A 44 -9.77 11.43 -19.88
C GLY A 44 -8.53 11.32 -20.78
N ALA A 45 -8.13 12.38 -21.48
CA ALA A 45 -6.92 12.37 -22.30
C ALA A 45 -5.67 12.34 -21.40
N GLY A 46 -5.18 11.12 -21.12
CA GLY A 46 -3.91 10.87 -20.45
C GLY A 46 -4.03 10.61 -18.95
N VAL A 47 -4.53 9.43 -18.58
CA VAL A 47 -4.37 8.93 -17.20
C VAL A 47 -2.89 8.62 -16.98
N SER A 48 -2.21 9.42 -16.17
CA SER A 48 -0.81 9.15 -15.82
C SER A 48 -0.73 7.93 -14.91
N LEU A 49 -0.05 6.88 -15.38
CA LEU A 49 0.20 5.66 -14.61
C LEU A 49 1.29 5.85 -13.55
N ASP A 50 2.12 6.88 -13.67
CA ASP A 50 3.30 7.05 -12.83
C ASP A 50 2.95 7.19 -11.35
N GLU A 51 1.90 7.95 -11.03
CA GLU A 51 1.45 8.14 -9.64
C GLU A 51 0.99 6.82 -9.01
N PHE A 52 0.27 5.98 -9.77
CA PHE A 52 -0.16 4.66 -9.32
C PHE A 52 1.03 3.70 -9.14
N ILE A 53 1.98 3.72 -10.08
CA ILE A 53 3.22 2.95 -10.00
C ILE A 53 4.05 3.35 -8.77
N GLN A 54 4.16 4.64 -8.47
CA GLN A 54 4.87 5.09 -7.28
C GLN A 54 4.17 4.62 -6.01
N ALA A 55 2.84 4.70 -5.96
CA ALA A 55 2.07 4.24 -4.81
C ALA A 55 2.31 2.74 -4.53
N ARG A 56 2.19 1.89 -5.56
CA ARG A 56 2.48 0.46 -5.44
C ARG A 56 3.94 0.19 -5.05
N ARG A 57 4.90 0.96 -5.56
CA ARG A 57 6.32 0.82 -5.20
C ARG A 57 6.55 1.16 -3.74
N LYS A 58 5.95 2.23 -3.22
CA LYS A 58 6.05 2.63 -1.82
C LYS A 58 5.47 1.54 -0.92
N GLU A 59 4.28 1.03 -1.25
CA GLU A 59 3.65 -0.05 -0.50
C GLU A 59 4.46 -1.36 -0.55
N LYS A 60 5.04 -1.69 -1.70
CA LYS A 60 5.95 -2.85 -1.82
C LYS A 60 7.16 -2.73 -0.90
N ARG A 61 7.71 -1.52 -0.70
CA ARG A 61 8.82 -1.27 0.23
C ARG A 61 8.36 -1.44 1.68
N ILE A 62 7.21 -0.87 2.06
CA ILE A 62 6.64 -1.01 3.41
C ILE A 62 6.46 -2.49 3.78
N ARG A 63 5.80 -3.26 2.90
CA ARG A 63 5.61 -4.71 3.11
C ARG A 63 6.94 -5.46 3.20
N HIS A 64 7.93 -5.11 2.38
CA HIS A 64 9.25 -5.74 2.46
C HIS A 64 9.91 -5.48 3.81
N THR A 65 9.90 -4.24 4.29
CA THR A 65 10.41 -3.89 5.61
C THR A 65 9.64 -4.60 6.73
N MET A 66 8.31 -4.73 6.62
CA MET A 66 7.50 -5.51 7.56
C MET A 66 7.99 -6.98 7.65
N THR A 67 8.17 -7.65 6.52
CA THR A 67 8.68 -9.03 6.47
C THR A 67 10.09 -9.14 7.08
N GLU A 68 10.97 -8.16 6.84
CA GLU A 68 12.30 -8.14 7.44
C GLU A 68 12.26 -7.98 8.97
N GLU A 69 11.43 -7.06 9.48
CA GLU A 69 11.30 -6.82 10.92
C GLU A 69 10.72 -8.02 11.64
N LEU A 70 9.71 -8.65 11.06
CA LEU A 70 9.16 -9.90 11.57
C LEU A 70 10.25 -10.98 11.61
N SER A 71 11.02 -11.15 10.53
CA SER A 71 12.09 -12.16 10.47
C SER A 71 13.21 -11.94 11.51
N LYS A 72 13.41 -10.71 11.98
CA LYS A 72 14.46 -10.32 12.94
C LYS A 72 13.97 -10.21 14.39
N THR A 73 12.67 -10.34 14.61
CA THR A 73 12.04 -10.07 15.90
C THR A 73 11.33 -11.31 16.42
N PHE A 74 11.77 -11.80 17.57
CA PHE A 74 11.20 -13.01 18.17
C PHE A 74 9.85 -12.76 18.85
N VAL A 75 9.76 -11.69 19.64
CA VAL A 75 8.53 -11.26 20.35
C VAL A 75 7.90 -10.10 19.58
N THR A 76 6.66 -10.26 19.15
CA THR A 76 5.87 -9.25 18.43
C THR A 76 4.75 -8.71 19.31
N PRO A 77 4.23 -7.50 19.06
CA PRO A 77 3.17 -6.90 19.88
C PRO A 77 1.79 -7.53 19.67
N LEU A 78 1.60 -8.23 18.54
CA LEU A 78 0.42 -9.00 18.16
C LEU A 78 0.87 -10.35 17.58
N GLU A 79 -0.07 -11.25 17.29
CA GLU A 79 0.22 -12.48 16.55
C GLU A 79 0.91 -12.16 15.21
N ARG A 80 1.99 -12.88 14.93
CA ARG A 80 2.84 -12.63 13.77
C ARG A 80 2.06 -12.79 12.47
N GLU A 81 1.27 -13.85 12.43
CA GLU A 81 0.42 -14.23 11.31
C GLU A 81 -0.60 -13.13 10.99
N ASP A 82 -1.16 -12.49 12.02
CA ASP A 82 -2.09 -11.37 11.86
C ASP A 82 -1.41 -10.12 11.31
N ILE A 83 -0.21 -9.79 11.80
CA ILE A 83 0.57 -8.66 11.27
C ILE A 83 0.90 -8.89 9.79
N GLU A 84 1.32 -10.11 9.43
CA GLU A 84 1.60 -10.48 8.03
C GLU A 84 0.35 -10.41 7.16
N ALA A 85 -0.77 -10.97 7.62
CA ALA A 85 -2.03 -10.97 6.90
C ALA A 85 -2.55 -9.54 6.66
N LEU A 86 -2.49 -8.68 7.68
CA LEU A 86 -2.91 -7.29 7.57
C LEU A 86 -1.99 -6.51 6.64
N SER A 87 -0.67 -6.62 6.78
CA SER A 87 0.28 -5.99 5.86
C SER A 87 0.09 -6.45 4.42
N PHE A 88 -0.22 -7.74 4.20
CA PHE A 88 -0.53 -8.25 2.87
C PHE A 88 -1.86 -7.71 2.33
N ALA A 89 -2.88 -7.57 3.16
CA ALA A 89 -4.17 -6.99 2.79
C ALA A 89 -4.02 -5.53 2.34
N LEU A 90 -3.27 -4.72 3.11
CA LEU A 90 -2.93 -3.34 2.76
C LEU A 90 -2.18 -3.28 1.43
N TYR A 91 -1.16 -4.12 1.26
CA TYR A 91 -0.38 -4.20 0.02
C TYR A 91 -1.21 -4.49 -1.23
N ARG A 92 -2.26 -5.30 -1.09
CA ARG A 92 -3.12 -5.67 -2.22
C ARG A 92 -3.91 -4.50 -2.78
N ILE A 93 -4.23 -3.48 -1.98
CA ILE A 93 -5.08 -2.37 -2.40
C ILE A 93 -4.43 -1.58 -3.55
N PRO A 94 -3.26 -0.91 -3.38
CA PRO A 94 -2.63 -0.16 -4.45
C PRO A 94 -2.21 -1.05 -5.62
N LYS A 95 -1.88 -2.32 -5.37
CA LYS A 95 -1.61 -3.30 -6.44
C LYS A 95 -2.82 -3.52 -7.35
N GLN A 96 -4.02 -3.62 -6.78
CA GLN A 96 -5.24 -3.83 -7.56
C GLN A 96 -5.70 -2.54 -8.24
N VAL A 97 -5.54 -1.41 -7.58
CA VAL A 97 -5.78 -0.08 -8.16
C VAL A 97 -4.90 0.13 -9.40
N GLU A 98 -3.58 -0.05 -9.29
CA GLU A 98 -2.66 0.11 -10.44
C GLU A 98 -3.09 -0.75 -11.62
N LYS A 99 -3.37 -2.04 -11.37
CA LYS A 99 -3.85 -2.96 -12.42
C LYS A 99 -5.17 -2.52 -13.05
N ALA A 100 -6.07 -1.93 -12.28
CA ALA A 100 -7.32 -1.41 -12.81
C ALA A 100 -7.05 -0.24 -13.75
N VAL A 101 -6.19 0.69 -13.34
CA VAL A 101 -5.84 1.86 -14.14
C VAL A 101 -5.07 1.48 -15.41
N GLU A 102 -4.09 0.56 -15.31
CA GLU A 102 -3.38 0.01 -16.47
C GLU A 102 -4.33 -0.56 -17.53
N ARG A 103 -5.42 -1.22 -17.09
CA ARG A 103 -6.43 -1.76 -17.99
C ARG A 103 -7.31 -0.67 -18.58
N LEU A 104 -7.69 0.33 -17.79
CA LEU A 104 -8.48 1.47 -18.26
C LEU A 104 -7.71 2.29 -19.29
N SER A 105 -6.39 2.45 -19.13
CA SER A 105 -5.58 3.25 -20.06
C SER A 105 -5.43 2.64 -21.46
N ILE A 106 -5.65 1.33 -21.60
CA ILE A 106 -5.59 0.63 -22.89
C ILE A 106 -6.98 0.23 -23.42
N TYR A 107 -8.05 0.52 -22.68
CA TYR A 107 -9.40 0.13 -23.08
C TYR A 107 -9.91 1.04 -24.20
N PRO A 108 -10.29 0.49 -25.37
CA PRO A 108 -10.71 1.30 -26.52
C PRO A 108 -12.20 1.68 -26.49
N GLY A 109 -12.97 1.13 -25.55
CA GLY A 109 -14.41 1.38 -25.44
C GLY A 109 -14.74 2.58 -24.55
N TRP A 110 -16.04 2.91 -24.51
CA TRP A 110 -16.55 3.94 -23.62
C TRP A 110 -16.57 3.45 -22.17
N ILE A 111 -16.07 4.29 -21.24
CA ILE A 111 -16.09 4.05 -19.80
C ILE A 111 -17.25 4.88 -19.24
N PRO A 112 -18.29 4.26 -18.64
CA PRO A 112 -19.45 4.96 -18.09
C PRO A 112 -19.13 5.93 -16.94
#